data_AF-A0A8E2JG36-F1
#
_entry.id   AF-A0A8E2JG36-F1
#
_cell.length_a   1.000
_cell.length_b   1.000
_cell.length_c   1.000
_cell.angle_alpha   90.00
_cell.angle_beta   90.00
_cell.angle_gamma   90.00
#
_symmetry.space_group_name_H-M   'P 1'
#
loop_
_entity.id
_entity.type
_entity.pdbx_description
1 polymer ?
#
loop_
_entity_poly.entity_id
_entity_poly.type
_entity_poly.pdbx_seq_one_letter_code
_entity_poly.pdbx_strand_id
1 'polypeptide(L)'
;MARPKPQIEISEYERKRAENIAKTQALLRQLESEAVSAGLAPTAKNKPAAAKAKAKAKAKSNAPKKVKEEVVPTRTSSRLRGIVADSEVAKRKADEEEDRVREAERAKRRRVVGDLALGDILVGGKEGGWKDLLGPEDGWKGLLGPARPGERALKREDVEETKDEGLKGLRERMGGLRLWGEWEP
;
A
#
# COMPACT_ATOMS: atom_id res chain seq x y z
N MET A 1 -57.21 -13.14 -9.14
CA MET A 1 -56.63 -11.79 -9.15
C MET A 1 -55.24 -11.86 -8.51
N ALA A 2 -54.17 -11.55 -9.24
CA ALA A 2 -52.80 -11.60 -8.75
C ALA A 2 -52.47 -10.33 -7.95
N ARG A 3 -51.91 -10.48 -6.73
CA ARG A 3 -51.50 -9.35 -5.88
C ARG A 3 -50.28 -8.64 -6.52
N PRO A 4 -50.23 -7.29 -6.52
CA PRO A 4 -49.07 -6.57 -7.01
C PRO A 4 -47.86 -6.84 -6.10
N LYS A 5 -46.69 -7.11 -6.71
CA LYS A 5 -45.44 -7.36 -5.98
C LYS A 5 -44.99 -6.05 -5.30
N PRO A 6 -44.54 -6.09 -4.04
CA PRO A 6 -44.07 -4.90 -3.36
C PRO A 6 -42.82 -4.36 -4.08
N GLN A 7 -42.84 -3.07 -4.44
CA GLN A 7 -41.66 -2.37 -4.92
C GLN A 7 -40.73 -2.20 -3.73
N ILE A 8 -39.65 -2.96 -3.69
CA ILE A 8 -38.60 -2.83 -2.68
C ILE A 8 -37.81 -1.60 -3.06
N GLU A 9 -38.02 -0.50 -2.35
CA GLU A 9 -37.17 0.68 -2.46
C GLU A 9 -35.76 0.30 -1.99
N ILE A 10 -34.87 0.08 -2.96
CA ILE A 10 -33.51 -0.37 -2.72
C ILE A 10 -32.79 0.69 -1.87
N SER A 11 -32.44 0.30 -0.63
CA SER A 11 -31.67 1.12 0.30
C SER A 11 -30.35 1.55 -0.34
N GLU A 12 -29.85 2.74 0.00
CA GLU A 12 -28.55 3.22 -0.48
C GLU A 12 -27.42 2.21 -0.23
N TYR A 13 -27.52 1.44 0.85
CA TYR A 13 -26.60 0.37 1.17
C TYR A 13 -26.61 -0.74 0.11
N GLU A 14 -27.78 -1.17 -0.34
CA GLU A 14 -27.92 -2.24 -1.35
C GLU A 14 -27.44 -1.78 -2.73
N ARG A 15 -27.61 -0.48 -3.05
CA ARG A 15 -27.02 0.12 -4.26
C ARG A 15 -25.50 0.08 -4.22
N LYS A 16 -24.90 0.58 -3.13
CA LYS A 16 -23.43 0.53 -2.93
C LYS A 16 -22.90 -0.91 -2.95
N ARG A 17 -23.65 -1.86 -2.36
CA ARG A 17 -23.30 -3.28 -2.38
C ARG A 17 -23.31 -3.85 -3.80
N ALA A 18 -24.32 -3.53 -4.60
CA ALA A 18 -24.41 -3.96 -6.00
C ALA A 18 -23.29 -3.35 -6.85
N GLU A 19 -22.96 -2.06 -6.65
CA GLU A 19 -21.84 -1.39 -7.32
C GLU A 19 -20.50 -2.05 -7.00
N ASN A 20 -20.26 -2.39 -5.73
CA ASN A 20 -19.03 -3.08 -5.33
C ASN A 20 -18.94 -4.49 -5.94
N ILE A 21 -20.05 -5.23 -5.96
CA ILE A 21 -20.11 -6.53 -6.64
C ILE A 21 -19.82 -6.36 -8.15
N ALA A 22 -20.40 -5.36 -8.81
CA ALA A 22 -20.15 -5.09 -10.22
C ALA A 22 -18.68 -4.73 -10.49
N LYS A 23 -18.06 -3.89 -9.66
CA LYS A 23 -16.64 -3.52 -9.77
C LYS A 23 -15.72 -4.73 -9.60
N THR A 24 -15.97 -5.56 -8.58
CA THR A 24 -15.16 -6.77 -8.34
C THR A 24 -15.31 -7.78 -9.48
N GLN A 25 -16.52 -7.98 -10.01
CA GLN A 25 -16.73 -8.85 -11.16
C GLN A 25 -16.04 -8.33 -12.42
N ALA A 26 -16.09 -7.02 -12.69
CA ALA A 26 -15.39 -6.41 -13.81
C ALA A 26 -13.87 -6.61 -13.73
N LEU A 27 -13.29 -6.40 -12.55
CA LEU A 27 -11.87 -6.64 -12.29
C LEU A 27 -11.48 -8.11 -12.51
N LEU A 28 -12.28 -9.05 -12.01
CA LEU A 28 -12.03 -10.48 -12.22
C LEU A 28 -12.08 -10.85 -13.70
N ARG A 29 -13.00 -10.28 -14.49
CA ARG A 29 -13.07 -10.51 -15.93
C ARG A 29 -11.86 -9.93 -16.68
N GLN A 30 -11.38 -8.77 -16.27
CA GLN A 30 -10.16 -8.16 -16.82
C GLN A 30 -8.96 -9.07 -16.54
N LEU A 31 -8.77 -9.49 -15.28
CA LEU A 31 -7.68 -10.40 -14.91
C LEU A 31 -7.78 -11.75 -15.62
N GLU A 32 -8.97 -12.30 -15.82
CA GLU A 32 -9.17 -13.51 -16.63
C GLU A 32 -8.69 -13.30 -18.07
N SER A 33 -9.06 -12.17 -18.68
CA SER A 33 -8.65 -11.86 -20.07
C SER A 33 -7.14 -11.62 -20.20
N GLU A 34 -6.53 -10.96 -19.22
CA GLU A 34 -5.08 -10.71 -19.14
C GLU A 34 -4.31 -12.02 -18.89
N ALA A 35 -4.83 -12.91 -18.04
CA ALA A 35 -4.23 -14.22 -17.81
C ALA A 35 -4.30 -15.09 -19.07
N VAL A 36 -5.38 -14.99 -19.86
CA VAL A 36 -5.51 -15.68 -21.15
C VAL A 36 -4.53 -15.11 -22.17
N SER A 37 -4.40 -13.79 -22.30
CA SER A 37 -3.46 -13.17 -23.25
C SER A 37 -1.99 -13.43 -22.88
N ALA A 38 -1.68 -13.50 -21.59
CA ALA A 38 -0.36 -13.82 -21.08
C ALA A 38 -0.04 -15.34 -21.06
N GLY A 39 -0.96 -16.21 -21.51
CA GLY A 39 -0.75 -17.66 -21.55
C GLY A 39 -0.68 -18.34 -20.17
N LEU A 40 -1.02 -17.61 -19.10
CA LEU A 40 -1.04 -18.08 -17.71
C LEU A 40 -2.37 -18.74 -17.34
N ALA A 41 -3.41 -18.57 -18.16
CA ALA A 41 -4.73 -19.15 -17.91
C ALA A 41 -4.66 -20.68 -17.84
N PRO A 42 -5.32 -21.31 -16.85
CA PRO A 42 -5.33 -22.77 -16.71
C PRO A 42 -5.98 -23.39 -17.95
N THR A 43 -5.18 -24.02 -18.80
CA THR A 43 -5.71 -24.82 -19.90
C THR A 43 -6.52 -25.98 -19.31
N ALA A 44 -7.73 -26.20 -19.83
CA ALA A 44 -8.66 -27.24 -19.36
C ALA A 44 -8.14 -28.69 -19.50
N LYS A 45 -6.86 -28.89 -19.85
CA LYS A 45 -6.20 -30.18 -20.00
C LYS A 45 -5.75 -30.81 -18.67
N ASN A 46 -5.76 -30.06 -17.56
CA ASN A 46 -5.42 -30.56 -16.24
C ASN A 46 -6.63 -30.60 -15.29
N LYS A 47 -7.76 -31.19 -15.73
CA LYS A 47 -8.63 -31.87 -14.77
C LYS A 47 -7.96 -33.20 -14.43
N PRO A 48 -7.61 -33.50 -13.17
CA PRO A 48 -7.19 -34.85 -12.81
C PRO A 48 -8.37 -35.78 -13.10
N ALA A 49 -8.27 -36.54 -14.19
CA ALA A 49 -9.17 -37.63 -14.47
C ALA A 49 -9.13 -38.59 -13.28
N ALA A 50 -10.30 -38.92 -12.74
CA ALA A 50 -10.45 -39.95 -11.72
C ALA A 50 -9.76 -41.23 -12.21
N ALA A 51 -8.65 -41.60 -11.57
CA ALA A 51 -7.86 -42.76 -11.92
C ALA A 51 -8.67 -44.04 -11.74
N LYS A 52 -9.28 -44.52 -12.83
CA LYS A 52 -9.85 -45.87 -12.92
C LYS A 52 -8.78 -46.86 -13.40
N ALA A 53 -8.80 -47.99 -12.71
CA ALA A 53 -8.37 -49.33 -13.13
C ALA A 53 -6.86 -49.63 -13.22
N LYS A 54 -6.47 -50.55 -12.34
CA LYS A 54 -5.17 -51.23 -12.21
C LYS A 54 -4.81 -51.98 -13.50
N ALA A 55 -3.64 -51.69 -14.06
CA ALA A 55 -2.95 -52.60 -14.98
C ALA A 55 -2.05 -53.54 -14.17
N LYS A 56 -2.20 -54.85 -14.38
CA LYS A 56 -1.36 -55.90 -13.77
C LYS A 56 0.03 -55.86 -14.40
N ALA A 57 1.06 -55.58 -13.60
CA ALA A 57 2.47 -55.75 -13.99
C ALA A 57 2.99 -57.14 -13.58
N LYS A 58 3.65 -57.82 -14.53
CA LYS A 58 4.32 -59.12 -14.33
C LYS A 58 5.59 -58.96 -13.48
N ALA A 59 5.85 -59.95 -12.64
CA ALA A 59 7.00 -60.00 -11.72
C ALA A 59 8.34 -60.21 -12.45
N LYS A 60 9.40 -59.53 -12.00
CA LYS A 60 10.79 -59.88 -12.29
C LYS A 60 11.72 -59.66 -11.09
N SER A 61 12.40 -60.77 -10.77
CA SER A 61 13.61 -61.06 -9.97
C SER A 61 14.15 -60.10 -8.89
N ASN A 62 14.44 -60.71 -7.73
CA ASN A 62 15.05 -60.16 -6.53
C ASN A 62 16.44 -59.52 -6.76
N ALA A 63 16.58 -58.26 -6.37
CA ALA A 63 17.84 -57.56 -6.15
C ALA A 63 18.19 -57.55 -4.63
N PRO A 64 19.48 -57.43 -4.25
CA PRO A 64 19.92 -57.59 -2.85
C PRO A 64 19.33 -56.53 -1.91
N LYS A 65 19.00 -56.98 -0.69
CA LYS A 65 18.24 -56.24 0.33
C LYS A 65 19.02 -55.00 0.81
N LYS A 66 18.55 -53.80 0.43
CA LYS A 66 18.95 -52.55 1.08
C LYS A 66 18.44 -52.52 2.52
N VAL A 67 19.25 -51.97 3.41
CA VAL A 67 18.98 -51.77 4.84
C VAL A 67 17.58 -51.19 5.02
N LYS A 68 16.80 -51.76 5.94
CA LYS A 68 15.44 -51.34 6.25
C LYS A 68 15.49 -49.95 6.90
N GLU A 69 15.44 -48.90 6.10
CA GLU A 69 14.87 -47.64 6.56
C GLU A 69 13.38 -47.88 6.82
N GLU A 70 12.91 -47.40 7.96
CA GLU A 70 11.51 -47.55 8.36
C GLU A 70 10.62 -47.00 7.25
N VAL A 71 9.80 -47.87 6.66
CA VAL A 71 8.92 -47.51 5.54
C VAL A 71 7.77 -46.68 6.09
N VAL A 72 8.00 -45.38 6.29
CA VAL A 72 6.97 -44.44 6.69
C VAL A 72 6.04 -44.20 5.48
N PRO A 73 4.70 -44.10 5.68
CA PRO A 73 3.77 -43.83 4.60
C PRO A 73 4.17 -42.56 3.81
N THR A 74 4.53 -42.72 2.54
CA THR A 74 4.92 -41.61 1.65
C THR A 74 3.76 -40.65 1.34
N ARG A 75 2.52 -41.11 1.52
CA ARG A 75 1.29 -40.32 1.43
C ARG A 75 0.71 -40.10 2.83
N THR A 76 0.97 -38.92 3.40
CA THR A 76 0.31 -38.44 4.63
C THR A 76 -0.40 -37.12 4.35
N SER A 77 -1.55 -36.90 5.00
CA SER A 77 -2.32 -35.67 4.83
C SER A 77 -1.58 -34.47 5.44
N SER A 78 -1.79 -33.28 4.88
CA SER A 78 -1.15 -32.03 5.34
C SER A 78 -1.38 -31.75 6.82
N ARG A 79 -2.55 -32.11 7.35
CA ARG A 79 -2.88 -32.01 8.79
C ARG A 79 -1.93 -32.81 9.68
N LEU A 80 -1.53 -34.01 9.25
CA LEU A 80 -0.59 -34.85 10.00
C LEU A 80 0.86 -34.38 9.87
N ARG A 81 1.17 -33.58 8.85
CA ARG A 81 2.49 -32.97 8.66
C ARG A 81 2.66 -31.64 9.39
N GLY A 82 1.61 -31.12 10.04
CA GLY A 82 1.67 -29.84 10.76
C GLY A 82 1.91 -28.63 9.85
N ILE A 83 1.69 -28.75 8.54
CA ILE A 83 1.90 -27.65 7.59
C ILE A 83 0.69 -26.72 7.69
N VAL A 84 0.93 -25.50 8.17
CA VAL A 84 -0.08 -24.44 8.25
C VAL A 84 -0.55 -24.11 6.85
N ALA A 85 -1.86 -23.99 6.64
CA ALA A 85 -2.40 -23.64 5.34
C ALA A 85 -1.97 -22.21 4.96
N ASP A 86 -1.60 -21.98 3.70
CA ASP A 86 -1.19 -20.66 3.21
C ASP A 86 -2.29 -19.59 3.45
N SER A 87 -3.55 -20.02 3.52
CA SER A 87 -4.70 -19.17 3.86
C SER A 87 -4.73 -18.70 5.31
N GLU A 88 -4.18 -19.47 6.26
CA GLU A 88 -4.06 -19.07 7.66
C GLU A 88 -2.90 -18.10 7.86
N VAL A 89 -1.80 -18.27 7.11
CA VAL A 89 -0.69 -17.32 7.09
C VAL A 89 -1.12 -15.97 6.49
N ALA A 90 -1.89 -16.01 5.39
CA ALA A 90 -2.44 -14.80 4.78
C ALA A 90 -3.40 -14.06 5.72
N LYS A 91 -4.27 -14.79 6.44
CA LYS A 91 -5.16 -14.20 7.46
C LYS A 91 -4.38 -13.55 8.59
N ARG A 92 -3.36 -14.21 9.14
CA ARG A 92 -2.52 -13.62 10.20
C ARG A 92 -1.85 -12.33 9.76
N LYS A 93 -1.32 -12.28 8.54
CA LYS A 93 -0.74 -11.04 7.99
C LYS A 93 -1.77 -9.93 7.84
N ALA A 94 -2.96 -10.25 7.35
CA ALA A 94 -4.05 -9.27 7.24
C ALA A 94 -4.49 -8.75 8.62
N ASP A 95 -4.63 -9.64 9.61
CA ASP A 95 -4.97 -9.28 10.99
C ASP A 95 -3.86 -8.39 11.61
N GLU A 96 -2.59 -8.72 11.39
CA GLU A 96 -1.44 -7.91 11.83
C GLU A 96 -1.42 -6.50 11.20
N GLU A 97 -1.74 -6.39 9.91
CA GLU A 97 -1.84 -5.11 9.21
C GLU A 97 -3.00 -4.27 9.74
N GLU A 98 -4.17 -4.88 9.98
CA GLU A 98 -5.31 -4.20 10.60
C GLU A 98 -4.98 -3.72 12.02
N ASP A 99 -4.29 -4.53 12.82
CA ASP A 99 -3.91 -4.16 14.18
C ASP A 99 -2.90 -3.01 14.18
N ARG A 100 -1.93 -2.99 13.26
CA ARG A 100 -1.00 -1.85 13.09
C ARG A 100 -1.74 -0.55 12.75
N VAL A 101 -2.74 -0.62 11.86
CA VAL A 101 -3.56 0.56 11.51
C VAL A 101 -4.35 1.03 12.73
N ARG A 102 -4.97 0.11 13.48
CA ARG A 102 -5.72 0.44 14.70
C ARG A 102 -4.83 1.04 15.78
N GLU A 103 -3.61 0.54 15.95
CA GLU A 103 -2.62 1.09 16.89
C GLU A 103 -2.21 2.51 16.48
N ALA A 104 -1.95 2.76 15.20
CA ALA A 104 -1.67 4.10 14.70
C ALA A 104 -2.85 5.07 14.93
N GLU A 105 -4.10 4.61 14.75
CA GLU A 105 -5.29 5.42 15.05
C GLU A 105 -5.47 5.68 16.55
N ARG A 106 -5.19 4.69 17.41
CA ARG A 106 -5.22 4.84 18.87
C ARG A 106 -4.15 5.83 19.34
N ALA A 107 -2.95 5.77 18.76
CA ALA A 107 -1.87 6.70 19.06
C ALA A 107 -2.28 8.14 18.74
N LYS A 108 -2.92 8.38 17.58
CA LYS A 108 -3.46 9.71 17.20
C LYS A 108 -4.51 10.25 18.18
N ARG A 109 -5.32 9.37 18.78
CA ARG A 109 -6.41 9.76 19.69
C ARG A 109 -6.00 9.78 21.16
N ARG A 110 -4.77 9.40 21.49
CA ARG A 110 -4.29 9.35 22.88
C ARG A 110 -4.26 10.75 23.46
N ARG A 111 -5.01 10.95 24.55
CA ARG A 111 -4.89 12.16 25.37
C ARG A 111 -3.57 12.09 26.13
N VAL A 112 -2.76 13.13 26.00
CA VAL A 112 -1.53 13.30 26.76
C VAL A 112 -1.76 14.43 27.76
N VAL A 113 -1.40 14.22 29.03
CA VAL A 113 -1.59 15.18 30.13
C VAL A 113 -0.23 15.72 30.53
N GLY A 114 -0.12 17.05 30.66
CA GLY A 114 1.11 17.76 31.00
C GLY A 114 1.55 18.74 29.91
N ASP A 115 2.74 19.30 30.07
CA ASP A 115 3.33 20.20 29.08
C ASP A 115 3.81 19.39 27.86
N LEU A 116 3.35 19.80 26.68
CA LEU A 116 3.70 19.16 25.42
C LEU A 116 4.77 19.98 24.70
N ALA A 117 5.92 19.37 24.43
CA ALA A 117 6.88 19.95 23.51
C ALA A 117 6.34 19.82 22.08
N LEU A 118 6.42 20.91 21.30
CA LEU A 118 5.96 20.94 19.90
C LEU A 118 6.59 19.86 19.02
N GLY A 119 7.81 19.41 19.35
CA GLY A 119 8.50 18.33 18.64
C GLY A 119 7.85 16.95 18.82
N ASP A 120 7.17 16.72 19.95
CA ASP A 120 6.62 15.41 20.30
C ASP A 120 5.16 15.24 19.82
N ILE A 121 4.58 16.30 19.24
CA ILE A 121 3.21 16.30 18.74
C ILE A 121 3.19 15.66 17.35
N LEU A 122 2.63 14.46 17.27
CA LEU A 122 2.45 13.71 16.02
C LEU A 122 1.42 14.40 15.12
N VAL A 123 1.87 15.04 14.04
CA VAL A 123 1.00 15.63 13.01
C VAL A 123 0.98 14.71 11.80
N GLY A 124 -0.21 14.27 11.38
CA GLY A 124 -0.38 13.44 10.17
C GLY A 124 0.17 12.00 10.27
N GLY A 125 0.62 11.54 11.43
CA GLY A 125 1.17 10.18 11.61
C GLY A 125 2.66 10.03 11.32
N LYS A 126 3.40 11.13 11.15
CA LYS A 126 4.88 11.12 11.07
C LYS A 126 5.50 11.46 12.42
N GLU A 127 6.48 10.66 12.84
CA GLU A 127 7.17 10.77 14.14
C GLU A 127 7.95 12.09 14.34
N GLY A 128 8.12 12.92 13.31
CA GLY A 128 8.70 14.27 13.42
C GLY A 128 7.70 15.44 13.38
N GLY A 129 6.39 15.17 13.28
CA GLY A 129 5.33 16.15 13.52
C GLY A 129 5.57 17.57 12.99
N TRP A 130 5.51 18.56 13.89
CA TRP A 130 5.77 19.97 13.59
C TRP A 130 7.23 20.27 13.23
N LYS A 131 8.18 19.46 13.68
CA LYS A 131 9.61 19.65 13.40
C LYS A 131 9.94 19.32 11.95
N ASP A 132 9.28 18.32 11.37
CA ASP A 132 9.38 18.02 9.93
C ASP A 132 8.63 19.07 9.11
N LEU A 133 7.50 19.59 9.61
CA LEU A 133 6.71 20.59 8.89
C LEU A 133 7.32 22.00 8.92
N LEU A 134 7.97 22.41 10.02
CA LEU A 134 8.62 23.72 10.18
C LEU A 134 10.16 23.63 10.17
N GLY A 135 10.71 22.47 9.84
CA GLY A 135 12.14 22.24 9.80
C GLY A 135 12.84 23.17 8.81
N PRO A 136 14.05 23.65 9.14
CA PRO A 136 14.81 24.59 8.31
C PRO A 136 15.36 23.98 7.00
N GLU A 137 15.27 22.66 6.84
CA GLU A 137 15.84 21.92 5.72
C GLU A 137 14.77 21.27 4.82
N ASP A 138 13.71 20.66 5.38
CA ASP A 138 12.76 19.84 4.60
C ASP A 138 11.25 20.19 4.77
N GLY A 139 10.92 21.27 5.49
CA GLY A 139 9.54 21.64 5.81
C GLY A 139 8.87 22.66 4.89
N TRP A 140 7.63 23.03 5.18
CA TRP A 140 6.92 24.16 4.57
C TRP A 140 7.71 25.48 4.70
N LYS A 141 8.55 25.61 5.75
CA LYS A 141 9.51 26.71 5.89
C LYS A 141 10.72 26.62 4.94
N GLY A 142 11.08 25.47 4.41
CA GLY A 142 12.07 25.39 3.32
C GLY A 142 11.51 25.97 2.01
N LEU A 143 10.20 25.79 1.78
CA LEU A 143 9.53 26.19 0.53
C LEU A 143 8.91 27.61 0.57
N LEU A 144 8.45 28.07 1.74
CA LEU A 144 7.84 29.39 1.95
C LEU A 144 8.37 30.12 3.22
N GLY A 145 9.45 29.64 3.82
CA GLY A 145 9.88 30.16 5.12
C GLY A 145 10.46 31.56 5.08
N PRO A 146 10.50 32.21 6.25
CA PRO A 146 11.07 33.54 6.37
C PRO A 146 12.54 33.51 5.96
N ALA A 147 12.94 34.52 5.19
CA ALA A 147 14.31 34.71 4.76
C ALA A 147 15.29 34.54 5.93
N ARG A 148 16.38 33.77 5.72
CA ARG A 148 17.43 33.61 6.71
C ARG A 148 18.10 34.97 6.95
N PRO A 149 18.19 35.46 8.20
CA PRO A 149 18.84 36.73 8.49
C PRO A 149 20.29 36.74 7.96
N GLY A 150 20.65 37.77 7.21
CA GLY A 150 21.99 37.92 6.61
C GLY A 150 22.19 37.20 5.27
N GLU A 151 21.27 36.34 4.85
CA GLU A 151 21.29 35.74 3.52
C GLU A 151 20.33 36.47 2.56
N ARG A 152 20.66 36.48 1.27
CA ARG A 152 19.75 37.02 0.25
C ARG A 152 18.60 36.04 0.03
N ALA A 153 17.37 36.54 0.19
CA ALA A 153 16.15 35.77 0.01
C ALA A 153 15.83 35.43 -1.46
N LEU A 154 16.37 36.20 -2.41
CA LEU A 154 16.19 35.99 -3.85
C LEU A 154 17.56 35.71 -4.47
N LYS A 155 17.77 34.49 -4.94
CA LYS A 155 18.97 34.09 -5.68
C LYS A 155 18.79 34.33 -7.17
N ARG A 156 19.90 34.32 -7.92
CA ARG A 156 19.86 34.44 -9.38
C ARG A 156 19.14 33.25 -10.02
N GLU A 157 19.36 32.06 -9.47
CA GLU A 157 18.68 30.81 -9.86
C GLU A 157 17.15 30.96 -9.80
N ASP A 158 16.62 31.57 -8.73
CA ASP A 158 15.17 31.80 -8.57
C ASP A 158 14.57 32.73 -9.64
N VAL A 159 15.38 33.59 -10.26
CA VAL A 159 14.97 34.50 -11.35
C VAL A 159 14.95 33.74 -12.68
N GLU A 160 15.93 32.87 -12.89
CA GLU A 160 16.05 32.06 -14.11
C GLU A 160 14.96 30.99 -14.21
N GLU A 161 14.57 30.40 -13.08
CA GLU A 161 13.52 29.38 -13.00
C GLU A 161 12.09 29.96 -13.14
N THR A 162 11.92 31.27 -12.99
CA THR A 162 10.61 31.90 -13.12
C THR A 162 10.17 32.05 -14.58
N LYS A 163 9.02 31.45 -14.92
CA LYS A 163 8.47 31.42 -16.28
C LYS A 163 7.70 32.67 -16.67
N ASP A 164 7.13 33.39 -15.70
CA ASP A 164 6.36 34.61 -15.96
C ASP A 164 7.28 35.82 -16.05
N GLU A 165 7.23 36.54 -17.18
CA GLU A 165 8.07 37.70 -17.47
C GLU A 165 7.82 38.85 -16.49
N GLY A 166 6.56 39.05 -16.07
CA GLY A 166 6.20 40.09 -15.10
C GLY A 166 6.79 39.82 -13.72
N LEU A 167 6.64 38.59 -13.23
CA LEU A 167 7.25 38.12 -11.99
C LEU A 167 8.78 38.13 -12.06
N LYS A 168 9.38 37.77 -13.20
CA LYS A 168 10.83 37.80 -13.41
C LYS A 168 11.38 39.22 -13.28
N GLY A 169 10.78 40.18 -13.98
CA GLY A 169 11.18 41.59 -13.89
C GLY A 169 10.94 42.20 -12.50
N LEU A 170 9.95 41.72 -11.74
CA LEU A 170 9.78 42.11 -10.34
C LEU A 170 10.89 41.54 -9.46
N ARG A 171 11.24 40.26 -9.62
CA ARG A 171 12.31 39.61 -8.85
C ARG A 171 13.68 40.21 -9.12
N GLU A 172 13.98 40.57 -10.36
CA GLU A 172 15.21 41.30 -10.72
C GLU A 172 15.28 42.66 -10.01
N ARG A 173 14.17 43.42 -10.01
CA ARG A 173 14.09 44.70 -9.30
C ARG A 173 14.28 44.50 -7.79
N MET A 174 13.60 43.52 -7.19
CA MET A 174 13.70 43.22 -5.76
C MET A 174 15.10 42.74 -5.35
N GLY A 175 15.77 41.94 -6.19
CA GLY A 175 17.15 41.49 -5.96
C GLY A 175 18.20 42.59 -6.13
N GLY A 176 17.86 43.67 -6.83
CA GLY A 176 18.71 44.84 -7.06
C GLY A 176 18.68 45.90 -5.95
N LEU A 177 17.76 45.80 -4.98
CA LEU A 177 17.68 46.76 -3.89
C LEU A 177 18.96 46.71 -3.04
N ARG A 178 19.51 47.89 -2.77
CA ARG A 178 20.65 48.08 -1.86
C ARG A 178 20.24 49.07 -0.79
N LEU A 179 20.80 48.89 0.40
CA LEU A 179 20.71 49.91 1.44
C LEU A 179 21.46 51.15 0.95
N TRP A 180 20.96 52.33 1.33
CA TRP A 180 21.67 53.58 1.09
C TRP A 180 23.05 53.51 1.77
N GLY A 181 24.05 54.13 1.12
CA GLY A 181 25.38 54.25 1.70
C GLY A 181 25.35 55.03 3.02
N GLU A 182 26.39 54.88 3.82
CA GLU A 182 26.58 55.68 5.03
C GLU A 182 26.54 57.18 4.64
N TRP A 183 25.69 57.93 5.33
CA TRP A 183 25.55 59.36 5.12
C TRP A 183 26.67 60.08 5.88
N GLU A 184 27.55 60.77 5.16
CA GLU A 184 28.53 61.67 5.76
C GLU A 184 27.87 63.04 6.04
N PRO A 185 27.99 63.58 7.27
CA PRO A 185 27.36 64.84 7.68
C PRO A 185 28.00 66.10 7.07
#